data_AF-A0A958MQ15-F1
#
_entry.id   AF-A0A958MQ15-F1
#
_cell.length_a   1.000
_cell.length_b   1.000
_cell.length_c   1.000
_cell.angle_alpha   90.00
_cell.angle_beta   90.00
_cell.angle_gamma   90.00
#
_symmetry.space_group_name_H-M   'P 1'
#
loop_
_entity.id
_entity.type
_entity.pdbx_description
1 polymer ?
#
loop_
_entity_poly.entity_id
_entity_poly.type
_entity_poly.pdbx_seq_one_letter_code
_entity_poly.pdbx_strand_id
1 'polypeptide(L)'
;MKIHIREVDRNNPNEVDLIVGRCMETVLETVPEFNHDPVLAREALPNFTFNEMKSMIMGATHDPHHKIIVASALDGEMMGHSIFSIKK
;
A
#
# COMPACT_ATOMS: atom_id res chain seq x y z
N MET A 1 -14.93 13.33 13.83
CA MET A 1 -14.28 12.93 12.56
C MET A 1 -15.14 11.86 11.91
N LYS A 2 -15.58 12.04 10.66
CA LYS A 2 -16.31 11.00 9.91
C LYS A 2 -15.32 10.28 9.00
N ILE A 3 -15.27 8.95 9.09
CA ILE A 3 -14.36 8.10 8.31
C ILE A 3 -15.20 7.29 7.34
N HIS A 4 -14.76 7.21 6.09
CA HIS A 4 -15.34 6.40 5.03
C HIS A 4 -14.41 5.22 4.76
N ILE A 5 -14.93 4.01 4.96
CA ILE A 5 -14.23 2.75 4.68
C ILE A 5 -14.79 2.18 3.39
N ARG A 6 -13.93 1.92 2.41
CA ARG A 6 -14.32 1.40 1.09
C ARG A 6 -13.18 0.61 0.45
N GLU A 7 -13.50 -0.15 -0.59
CA GLU A 7 -12.47 -0.73 -1.45
C GLU A 7 -11.72 0.39 -2.19
N VAL A 8 -10.43 0.15 -2.45
CA VAL A 8 -9.59 1.05 -3.24
C VAL A 8 -10.22 1.32 -4.60
N ASP A 9 -10.21 2.57 -5.05
CA ASP A 9 -10.51 2.87 -6.45
C ASP A 9 -9.25 2.66 -7.30
N ARG A 10 -9.13 1.46 -7.88
CA ARG A 10 -8.00 1.09 -8.76
C ARG A 10 -7.91 1.92 -10.04
N ASN A 11 -8.96 2.66 -10.42
CA ASN A 11 -8.94 3.55 -11.57
C ASN A 11 -8.46 4.97 -11.20
N ASN A 12 -8.31 5.26 -9.92
CA ASN A 12 -7.76 6.51 -9.42
C ASN A 12 -6.25 6.35 -9.15
N PRO A 13 -5.36 6.81 -10.04
CA PRO A 13 -3.92 6.59 -9.90
C PRO A 13 -3.34 7.23 -8.64
N ASN A 14 -3.90 8.36 -8.19
CA ASN A 14 -3.44 9.04 -6.98
C ASN A 14 -3.68 8.19 -5.73
N GLU A 15 -4.81 7.47 -5.69
CA GLU A 15 -5.15 6.62 -4.56
C GLU A 15 -4.26 5.38 -4.49
N VAL A 16 -3.98 4.78 -5.66
CA VAL A 16 -3.03 3.68 -5.78
C VAL A 16 -1.64 4.13 -5.32
N ASP A 17 -1.17 5.29 -5.78
CA ASP A 17 0.16 5.80 -5.43
C ASP A 17 0.29 6.09 -3.92
N LEU A 18 -0.77 6.58 -3.28
CA LEU A 18 -0.83 6.75 -1.83
C LEU A 18 -0.69 5.42 -1.09
N ILE A 19 -1.41 4.38 -1.50
CA ILE A 19 -1.33 3.04 -0.89
C ILE A 19 0.07 2.45 -1.05
N VAL A 20 0.66 2.59 -2.25
CA VAL A 20 2.02 2.13 -2.53
C VAL A 20 3.02 2.81 -1.60
N GLY A 21 2.93 4.13 -1.44
CA GLY A 21 3.76 4.89 -0.50
C GLY A 21 3.63 4.36 0.93
N ARG A 22 2.41 4.18 1.43
CA ARG A 22 2.16 3.64 2.78
C ARG A 22 2.69 2.23 2.98
N CYS A 23 2.55 1.36 1.99
CA CYS A 23 3.12 0.01 2.03
C CYS A 23 4.65 0.04 2.09
N MET A 24 5.31 0.92 1.33
CA MET A 24 6.76 1.10 1.41
C MET A 24 7.19 1.65 2.78
N GLU A 25 6.50 2.66 3.30
CA GLU A 25 6.73 3.20 4.65
C GLU A 25 6.60 2.10 5.71
N THR A 26 5.55 1.28 5.62
CA THR A 26 5.33 0.16 6.56
C THR A 26 6.51 -0.81 6.54
N VAL A 27 7.08 -1.13 5.38
CA VAL A 27 8.27 -2.01 5.30
C VAL A 27 9.47 -1.36 6.01
N LEU A 28 9.68 -0.06 5.78
CA LEU A 28 10.77 0.70 6.40
C LEU A 28 10.61 0.85 7.92
N GLU A 29 9.37 0.87 8.42
CA GLU A 29 9.05 0.94 9.85
C GLU A 29 9.11 -0.43 10.54
N THR A 30 8.83 -1.51 9.82
CA THR A 30 8.70 -2.86 10.40
C THR A 30 9.97 -3.69 10.33
N VAL A 31 10.92 -3.34 9.46
CA VAL A 31 12.21 -4.02 9.29
C VAL A 31 13.32 -3.16 9.91
N PRO A 32 13.77 -3.47 11.14
CA PRO A 32 14.75 -2.64 11.86
C PRO A 32 16.07 -2.46 11.11
N GLU A 33 16.49 -3.45 10.33
CA GLU A 33 17.72 -3.44 9.54
C GLU A 33 17.76 -2.32 8.51
N PHE A 34 16.60 -1.85 8.06
CA PHE A 34 16.51 -0.75 7.10
C PHE A 34 16.62 0.61 7.77
N ASN A 35 16.43 0.72 9.08
CA ASN A 35 16.54 1.97 9.84
C ASN A 35 15.78 3.14 9.20
N HIS A 36 14.57 2.88 8.70
CA HIS A 36 13.76 3.83 7.93
C HIS A 36 14.43 4.41 6.66
N ASP A 37 15.54 3.83 6.20
CA ASP A 37 16.31 4.29 5.05
C ASP A 37 15.95 3.48 3.78
N PRO A 38 15.31 4.12 2.77
CA PRO A 38 14.97 3.46 1.52
C PRO A 38 16.20 3.03 0.70
N VAL A 39 17.38 3.63 0.92
CA VAL A 39 18.62 3.24 0.25
C VAL A 39 19.10 1.91 0.80
N LEU A 40 19.19 1.76 2.12
CA LEU A 40 19.56 0.49 2.76
C LEU A 40 18.58 -0.64 2.40
N ALA A 41 17.28 -0.33 2.40
CA ALA A 41 16.26 -1.29 1.97
C ALA A 41 16.49 -1.74 0.52
N ARG A 42 16.90 -0.84 -0.38
CA ARG A 42 17.19 -1.17 -1.79
C ARG A 42 18.49 -1.92 -1.97
N GLU A 43 19.50 -1.67 -1.15
CA GLU A 43 20.75 -2.44 -1.17
C GLU A 43 20.51 -3.90 -0.76
N ALA A 44 19.68 -4.13 0.25
CA ALA A 44 19.30 -5.47 0.69
C ALA A 44 18.27 -6.15 -0.24
N LEU A 45 17.31 -5.38 -0.75
CA LEU A 45 16.24 -5.81 -1.64
C LEU A 45 16.25 -4.92 -2.90
N PRO A 46 16.98 -5.28 -3.96
CA PRO A 46 17.11 -4.45 -5.18
C PRO A 46 15.78 -4.09 -5.85
N ASN A 47 14.74 -4.90 -5.63
CA ASN A 47 13.38 -4.67 -6.11
C ASN A 47 12.53 -3.78 -5.18
N PHE A 48 13.07 -3.28 -4.07
CA PHE A 48 12.40 -2.31 -3.19
C PHE A 48 12.36 -0.93 -3.86
N THR A 49 11.46 -0.81 -4.83
CA THR A 49 11.20 0.39 -5.61
C THR A 49 9.70 0.65 -5.67
N PHE A 50 9.35 1.93 -5.87
CA PHE A 50 7.96 2.34 -5.99
C PHE A 50 7.23 1.61 -7.13
N ASN A 51 7.88 1.44 -8.28
CA ASN A 51 7.28 0.82 -9.45
C ASN A 51 6.99 -0.68 -9.24
N GLU A 52 7.94 -1.40 -8.62
CA GLU A 52 7.74 -2.82 -8.31
C GLU A 52 6.64 -3.02 -7.27
N MET A 53 6.63 -2.19 -6.21
CA MET A 53 5.56 -2.20 -5.21
C MET A 53 4.20 -1.89 -5.86
N LYS A 54 4.13 -0.86 -6.72
CA LYS A 54 2.92 -0.51 -7.48
C LYS A 54 2.45 -1.65 -8.36
N SER A 55 3.36 -2.31 -9.07
CA SER A 55 3.07 -3.48 -9.91
C SER A 55 2.47 -4.62 -9.07
N MET A 56 3.05 -4.91 -7.92
CA MET A 56 2.56 -5.94 -7.00
C MET A 56 1.16 -5.62 -6.44
N ILE A 57 0.94 -4.38 -5.98
CA ILE A 57 -0.36 -3.93 -5.47
C ILE A 57 -1.42 -3.99 -6.57
N MET A 58 -1.12 -3.46 -7.76
CA MET A 58 -2.05 -3.53 -8.89
C MET A 58 -2.34 -4.97 -9.29
N GLY A 59 -1.32 -5.83 -9.37
CA GLY A 59 -1.49 -7.26 -9.61
C GLY A 59 -2.44 -7.92 -8.61
N ALA A 60 -2.31 -7.59 -7.31
CA ALA A 60 -3.20 -8.08 -6.28
C ALA A 60 -4.65 -7.62 -6.49
N THR A 61 -4.90 -6.36 -6.89
CA THR A 61 -6.27 -5.86 -7.15
C THR A 61 -6.99 -6.49 -8.35
N HIS A 62 -6.29 -7.28 -9.18
CA HIS A 62 -6.90 -8.02 -10.29
C HIS A 62 -7.45 -9.38 -9.85
N ASP A 63 -6.98 -9.95 -8.72
CA ASP A 63 -7.55 -11.18 -8.18
C ASP A 63 -8.84 -10.87 -7.43
N PRO A 64 -10.00 -11.45 -7.81
CA PRO A 64 -11.27 -11.18 -7.13
C PRO A 64 -11.30 -11.61 -5.66
N HIS A 65 -10.37 -12.46 -5.22
CA HIS A 65 -10.25 -12.89 -3.82
C HIS A 65 -9.32 -12.00 -3.01
N HIS A 66 -8.60 -11.08 -3.65
CA HIS A 66 -7.75 -10.11 -2.97
C HIS A 66 -8.48 -8.78 -2.88
N LYS A 67 -8.45 -8.18 -1.70
CA LYS A 67 -9.14 -6.93 -1.40
C LYS A 67 -8.19 -5.97 -0.73
N ILE A 68 -8.26 -4.73 -1.18
CA ILE A 68 -7.57 -3.60 -0.55
C ILE A 68 -8.64 -2.63 -0.10
N ILE A 69 -8.75 -2.46 1.22
CA ILE A 69 -9.70 -1.56 1.85
C ILE A 69 -8.94 -0.35 2.36
N VAL A 70 -9.46 0.84 2.08
CA VAL A 70 -8.95 2.12 2.56
C VAL A 70 -9.92 2.75 3.54
N ALA A 71 -9.38 3.38 4.57
CA ALA A 71 -10.10 4.29 5.45
C ALA A 71 -9.66 5.71 5.11
N SER A 72 -10.62 6.57 4.74
CA SER A 72 -10.37 7.97 4.39
C SER A 72 -11.25 8.91 5.20
N ALA A 73 -10.71 10.06 5.58
CA ALA A 73 -11.48 11.17 6.12
C ALA A 73 -12.25 11.87 4.98
N LEU A 74 -13.24 12.70 5.35
CA LEU A 74 -14.09 13.40 4.38
C LEU A 74 -13.34 14.43 3.52
N ASP A 75 -12.20 14.92 3.98
CA ASP A 75 -11.30 15.81 3.24
C ASP A 75 -10.38 15.05 2.27
N GLY A 76 -10.46 13.72 2.23
CA GLY A 76 -9.67 12.87 1.35
C GLY A 76 -8.37 12.37 1.98
N GLU A 77 -8.07 12.71 3.24
CA GLU A 77 -6.90 12.17 3.93
C GLU A 77 -7.04 10.65 4.15
N MET A 78 -6.03 9.87 3.76
CA MET A 78 -6.01 8.43 4.01
C MET A 78 -5.55 8.16 5.45
N MET A 79 -6.47 7.66 6.27
CA MET A 79 -6.24 7.33 7.67
C MET A 79 -5.64 5.94 7.86
N GLY A 80 -5.80 5.05 6.88
CA GLY A 80 -5.23 3.70 6.92
C GLY A 80 -5.67 2.83 5.76
N HIS A 81 -5.05 1.67 5.66
CA HIS A 81 -5.31 0.67 4.64
C HIS A 81 -5.22 -0.75 5.21
N SER A 82 -5.87 -1.71 4.57
CA SER A 82 -5.70 -3.13 4.83
C SER A 82 -5.73 -3.90 3.53
N ILE A 83 -4.83 -4.86 3.38
CA ILE A 83 -4.78 -5.79 2.26
C ILE A 83 -5.07 -7.19 2.81
N PHE A 84 -6.03 -7.91 2.21
CA PHE A 84 -6.36 -9.26 2.64
C PHE A 84 -6.82 -10.14 1.48
N SER A 85 -6.66 -11.45 1.69
CA SER A 85 -7.13 -12.49 0.78
C SER A 85 -8.28 -13.26 1.44
N ILE A 86 -9.37 -13.45 0.70
CA ILE A 86 -10.49 -14.28 1.11
C ILE A 86 -10.13 -15.74 0.80
N LYS A 87 -9.75 -16.49 1.84
CA LYS A 87 -9.46 -17.94 1.71
C LYS A 87 -10.77 -18.71 1.53
N LYS A 88 -10.75 -19.70 0.63
CA LYS A 88 -11.82 -20.68 0.46
C LYS A 88 -11.56 -21.89 1.33
#